data_AF-A0A5E6NB19-F1
#
_entry.id   AF-A0A5E6NB19-F1
#
_cell.length_a   1.000
_cell.length_b   1.000
_cell.length_c   1.000
_cell.angle_alpha   90.00
_cell.angle_beta   90.00
_cell.angle_gamma   90.00
#
_symmetry.space_group_name_H-M   'P 1'
#
loop_
_entity.id
_entity.type
_entity.pdbx_description
1 polymer ?
#
loop_
_entity_poly.entity_id
_entity_poly.type
_entity_poly.pdbx_seq_one_letter_code
_entity_poly.pdbx_strand_id
1 'polypeptide(L)'
;MPDGEPPEDWKPDEKSKKIYDKLPKKIKGKNGKIDLNKFTQRHRGGAYKDPKTGYQLSPERARNSGSGTHGKDGAWKLLDKKGNRVGSVDKYGRIYKE
;
A
#
# COMPACT_ATOMS: atom_id res chain seq x y z
N MET A 1 9.15 21.19 8.94
CA MET A 1 8.91 19.89 8.28
C MET A 1 9.30 18.84 9.30
N PRO A 2 8.62 17.68 9.50
CA PRO A 2 9.26 16.65 10.29
C PRO A 2 10.36 16.04 9.41
N ASP A 3 11.58 16.56 9.61
CA ASP A 3 12.88 16.05 9.16
C ASP A 3 13.17 14.68 9.79
N GLY A 4 12.32 13.69 9.49
CA GLY A 4 12.52 12.32 9.90
C GLY A 4 12.85 11.48 8.68
N GLU A 5 14.14 11.19 8.48
CA GLU A 5 14.55 10.13 7.55
C GLU A 5 13.71 8.88 7.84
N PRO A 6 13.13 8.25 6.81
CA PRO A 6 12.39 7.01 7.03
C PRO A 6 13.38 6.02 7.66
N PRO A 7 13.09 5.40 8.83
CA PRO A 7 14.03 4.51 9.49
C PRO A 7 14.56 3.51 8.46
N GLU A 8 15.88 3.52 8.27
CA GLU A 8 16.59 2.88 7.16
C GLU A 8 16.36 1.36 7.13
N ASP A 9 16.01 0.78 8.27
CA ASP A 9 15.69 -0.63 8.49
C ASP A 9 14.20 -0.88 8.68
N TRP A 10 13.34 -0.44 7.75
CA TRP A 10 11.99 -1.02 7.73
C TRP A 10 12.07 -2.49 7.34
N LYS A 11 11.99 -3.35 8.35
CA LYS A 11 11.94 -4.81 8.20
C LYS A 11 10.48 -5.24 8.10
N PRO A 12 10.04 -5.80 6.95
CA PRO A 12 8.70 -6.35 6.87
C PRO A 12 8.60 -7.57 7.79
N ASP A 13 7.51 -7.66 8.56
CA ASP A 13 7.18 -8.86 9.33
C ASP A 13 7.12 -10.08 8.41
N GLU A 14 7.32 -11.29 8.94
CA GLU A 14 7.24 -12.54 8.16
C GLU A 14 5.95 -12.64 7.31
N LYS A 15 4.84 -12.14 7.87
CA LYS A 15 3.53 -12.08 7.20
C LYS A 15 3.53 -11.07 6.05
N SER A 16 4.07 -9.87 6.27
CA SER A 16 4.21 -8.81 5.27
C SER A 16 5.16 -9.23 4.15
N LYS A 17 6.25 -9.93 4.48
CA LYS A 17 7.19 -10.53 3.52
C LYS A 17 6.52 -11.60 2.66
N LYS A 18 5.64 -12.44 3.24
CA LYS A 18 4.84 -13.42 2.48
C LYS A 18 3.86 -12.74 1.51
N ILE A 19 3.23 -11.64 1.91
CA ILE A 19 2.36 -10.86 1.01
C ILE A 19 3.21 -10.28 -0.12
N TYR A 20 4.31 -9.62 0.24
CA TYR A 20 5.25 -9.06 -0.73
C TYR A 20 5.71 -10.12 -1.73
N ASP A 21 6.12 -11.31 -1.27
CA ASP A 21 6.58 -12.38 -2.13
C ASP A 21 5.53 -12.85 -3.15
N LYS A 22 4.26 -12.90 -2.75
CA LYS A 22 3.12 -13.20 -3.64
C LYS A 22 2.83 -12.10 -4.66
N LEU A 23 3.33 -10.88 -4.46
CA LEU A 23 3.10 -9.80 -5.42
C LEU A 23 3.91 -10.01 -6.71
N PRO A 24 3.38 -9.55 -7.86
CA PRO A 24 4.11 -9.58 -9.11
C PRO A 24 5.36 -8.70 -9.06
N LYS A 25 6.47 -9.19 -9.63
CA LYS A 25 7.77 -8.49 -9.67
C LYS A 25 7.71 -7.09 -10.30
N LYS A 26 6.68 -6.79 -11.10
CA LYS A 26 6.50 -5.49 -11.77
C LYS A 26 6.08 -4.34 -10.83
N ILE A 27 5.40 -4.64 -9.73
CA ILE A 27 5.00 -3.64 -8.71
C ILE A 27 5.88 -3.67 -7.46
N LYS A 28 6.74 -4.69 -7.35
CA LYS A 28 7.76 -4.80 -6.31
C LYS A 28 8.79 -3.68 -6.50
N GLY A 29 9.02 -2.91 -5.44
CA GLY A 29 10.04 -1.88 -5.36
C GLY A 29 11.31 -2.40 -4.66
N LYS A 30 12.10 -1.47 -4.15
CA LYS A 30 13.33 -1.79 -3.40
C LYS A 30 13.02 -2.02 -1.92
N ASN A 31 13.86 -2.80 -1.23
CA ASN A 31 13.78 -3.05 0.22
C ASN A 31 12.42 -3.57 0.71
N GLY A 32 11.77 -4.47 -0.04
CA GLY A 32 10.50 -5.08 0.35
C GLY A 32 9.28 -4.15 0.27
N LYS A 33 9.46 -2.95 -0.31
CA LYS A 33 8.39 -1.97 -0.52
C LYS A 33 7.78 -2.14 -1.91
N ILE A 34 6.54 -1.71 -2.11
CA ILE A 34 5.95 -1.61 -3.45
C ILE A 34 6.33 -0.29 -4.10
N ASP A 35 6.45 -0.29 -5.43
CA ASP A 35 6.69 0.92 -6.20
C ASP A 35 5.36 1.61 -6.51
N LEU A 36 5.02 2.64 -5.72
CA LEU A 36 3.80 3.42 -5.86
C LEU A 36 3.68 4.10 -7.24
N ASN A 37 4.81 4.39 -7.90
CA ASN A 37 4.83 5.03 -9.22
C ASN A 37 4.31 4.11 -10.34
N LYS A 38 4.18 2.81 -10.07
CA LYS A 38 3.57 1.86 -11.03
C LYS A 38 2.05 2.03 -11.10
N PHE A 39 1.43 2.56 -10.05
CA PHE A 39 -0.01 2.77 -9.98
C PHE A 39 -0.39 4.11 -10.63
N THR A 40 -0.21 4.20 -11.95
CA THR A 40 -0.43 5.45 -12.71
C THR A 40 -1.91 5.68 -13.05
N GLN A 41 -2.72 4.63 -13.11
CA GLN A 41 -4.11 4.74 -13.56
C GLN A 41 -5.03 5.10 -12.41
N ARG A 42 -5.41 6.38 -12.31
CA ARG A 42 -6.38 6.84 -11.31
C ARG A 42 -7.79 6.38 -11.67
N HIS A 43 -8.44 5.67 -10.75
CA HIS A 43 -9.83 5.25 -10.80
C HIS A 43 -10.74 6.16 -9.94
N ARG A 44 -12.04 6.05 -10.19
CA ARG A 44 -13.07 6.89 -9.55
C ARG A 44 -12.98 6.77 -8.03
N GLY A 45 -12.93 7.94 -7.38
CA GLY A 45 -12.84 8.02 -5.92
C GLY A 45 -11.42 7.85 -5.35
N GLY A 46 -10.40 8.14 -6.16
CA GLY A 46 -9.03 8.30 -5.69
C GLY A 46 -8.24 7.01 -5.56
N ALA A 47 -8.78 5.89 -6.04
CA ALA A 47 -7.99 4.66 -6.15
C ALA A 47 -6.98 4.78 -7.31
N TYR A 48 -5.84 4.11 -7.21
CA TYR A 48 -4.84 4.03 -8.26
C TYR A 48 -4.63 2.58 -8.65
N LYS A 49 -4.61 2.28 -9.95
CA LYS A 49 -4.45 0.93 -10.49
C LYS A 49 -3.15 0.86 -11.28
N ASP A 50 -2.44 -0.24 -11.15
CA ASP A 50 -1.34 -0.58 -12.04
C ASP A 50 -1.91 -1.26 -13.30
N PRO A 51 -1.75 -0.67 -14.50
CA PRO A 51 -2.30 -1.24 -15.73
C PRO A 51 -1.60 -2.55 -16.13
N LYS A 52 -0.38 -2.81 -15.63
CA LYS A 52 0.41 -3.99 -16.02
C LYS A 52 0.03 -5.25 -15.27
N THR A 53 -0.35 -5.15 -14.01
CA THR A 53 -0.65 -6.28 -13.11
C THR A 53 -2.10 -6.30 -12.66
N GLY A 54 -2.81 -5.17 -12.79
CA GLY A 54 -4.20 -5.02 -12.39
C GLY A 54 -4.40 -4.73 -10.91
N TYR A 55 -3.33 -4.71 -10.10
CA TYR A 55 -3.41 -4.37 -8.68
C TYR A 55 -3.88 -2.94 -8.47
N GLN A 56 -4.57 -2.69 -7.37
CA GLN A 56 -5.16 -1.40 -7.08
C GLN A 56 -4.88 -0.95 -5.65
N LEU A 57 -4.43 0.29 -5.49
CA LEU A 57 -4.32 1.01 -4.24
C LEU A 57 -5.60 1.83 -4.05
N SER A 58 -6.45 1.40 -3.13
CA SER A 58 -7.63 2.19 -2.76
C SER A 58 -7.31 3.02 -1.53
N PRO A 59 -7.65 4.31 -1.48
CA PRO A 59 -7.50 5.08 -0.25
C PRO A 59 -8.39 4.44 0.82
N GLU A 60 -7.88 4.31 2.04
CA GLU A 60 -8.69 3.88 3.17
C GLU A 60 -9.68 5.00 3.52
N ARG A 61 -10.89 4.92 2.96
CA ARG A 61 -11.97 5.84 3.31
C ARG A 61 -12.65 5.31 4.56
N ALA A 62 -12.32 5.86 5.73
CA ALA A 62 -13.15 5.75 6.91
C ALA A 62 -14.47 6.51 6.65
N ARG A 63 -15.44 5.81 6.05
CA ARG A 63 -16.84 6.25 6.04
C ARG A 63 -17.50 5.57 7.24
N ASN A 64 -17.84 6.34 8.27
CA ASN A 64 -18.66 5.96 9.43
C ASN A 64 -18.02 5.18 10.60
N SER A 65 -17.01 5.76 11.27
CA SER A 65 -16.80 5.48 12.71
C SER A 65 -16.32 6.75 13.39
N GLY A 66 -17.19 7.36 14.21
CA GLY A 66 -16.98 8.64 14.90
C GLY A 66 -15.95 8.62 16.05
N SER A 67 -14.94 7.77 16.00
CA SER A 67 -13.80 7.81 16.91
C SER A 67 -12.73 6.92 16.31
N GLY A 68 -11.59 7.51 15.96
CA GLY A 68 -10.54 6.81 15.23
C GLY A 68 -9.64 7.82 14.57
N THR A 69 -8.85 8.49 15.41
CA THR A 69 -7.61 9.19 15.12
C THR A 69 -7.17 9.03 13.68
N HIS A 70 -7.04 10.15 12.95
CA HIS A 70 -6.26 10.24 11.71
C HIS A 70 -5.19 9.17 11.73
N GLY A 71 -5.38 8.09 10.96
CA GLY A 71 -4.37 7.05 10.84
C GLY A 71 -3.13 7.79 10.36
N LYS A 72 -2.17 7.96 11.27
CA LYS A 72 -0.93 8.66 11.01
C LYS A 72 -0.36 8.04 9.73
N ASP A 73 -0.16 8.89 8.72
CA ASP A 73 0.57 8.54 7.50
C ASP A 73 -0.14 7.66 6.46
N GLY A 74 -1.19 8.19 5.80
CA GLY A 74 -1.50 7.87 4.40
C GLY A 74 -1.61 6.37 4.03
N ALA A 75 -2.37 5.59 4.80
CA ALA A 75 -2.59 4.17 4.53
C ALA A 75 -3.58 3.95 3.36
N TRP A 76 -3.14 3.17 2.37
CA TRP A 76 -3.87 2.67 1.21
C TRP A 76 -4.15 1.18 1.38
N LYS A 77 -5.30 0.69 0.92
CA LYS A 77 -5.59 -0.74 0.81
C LYS A 77 -5.02 -1.26 -0.50
N LEU A 78 -4.13 -2.25 -0.42
CA LEU A 78 -3.67 -2.97 -1.60
C LEU A 78 -4.68 -4.07 -1.94
N LEU A 79 -5.23 -3.96 -3.13
CA LEU A 79 -6.20 -4.88 -3.71
C LEU A 79 -5.53 -5.62 -4.87
N ASP A 80 -5.80 -6.90 -5.00
CA ASP A 80 -5.37 -7.68 -6.17
C ASP A 80 -6.19 -7.32 -7.42
N LYS A 81 -5.81 -7.88 -8.57
CA LYS A 81 -6.53 -7.67 -9.85
C LYS A 81 -8.01 -8.04 -9.84
N LYS A 82 -8.43 -8.93 -8.93
CA LYS A 82 -9.82 -9.34 -8.69
C LYS A 82 -10.54 -8.44 -7.67
N GLY A 83 -9.83 -7.49 -7.06
CA GLY A 83 -10.39 -6.58 -6.05
C GLY A 83 -10.40 -7.13 -4.62
N ASN A 84 -9.72 -8.24 -4.31
CA ASN A 84 -9.60 -8.71 -2.93
C ASN A 84 -8.46 -7.98 -2.22
N ARG A 85 -8.66 -7.63 -0.94
CA ARG A 85 -7.63 -7.01 -0.11
C ARG A 85 -6.52 -8.01 0.18
N VAL A 86 -5.30 -7.65 -0.22
CA VAL A 86 -4.09 -8.43 0.10
C VAL A 86 -3.33 -7.85 1.29
N GLY A 87 -3.50 -6.56 1.58
CA GLY A 87 -2.88 -5.90 2.72
C GLY A 87 -3.14 -4.40 2.75
N SER A 88 -2.50 -3.74 3.70
CA SER A 88 -2.44 -2.28 3.82
C SER A 88 -1.07 -1.78 3.37
N VAL A 89 -1.00 -0.58 2.80
CA VAL A 89 0.22 0.03 2.30
C VAL A 89 0.30 1.47 2.76
N ASP A 90 1.41 1.85 3.34
CA ASP A 90 1.68 3.24 3.77
C ASP A 90 2.17 4.14 2.62
N LYS A 91 2.23 5.46 2.86
CA LYS A 91 2.74 6.47 1.92
C LYS A 91 4.17 6.21 1.41
N TYR A 92 4.98 5.42 2.12
CA TYR A 92 6.33 5.01 1.70
C TYR A 92 6.34 3.67 0.92
N GLY A 93 5.19 3.08 0.59
CA GLY A 93 5.09 1.80 -0.12
C GLY A 93 5.33 0.58 0.76
N ARG A 94 5.28 0.74 2.09
CA ARG A 94 5.48 -0.34 3.07
C ARG A 94 4.20 -1.15 3.21
N ILE A 95 4.27 -2.48 3.02
CA ILE A 95 3.11 -3.36 3.16
C ILE A 95 2.98 -3.83 4.62
N TYR A 96 1.78 -3.70 5.16
CA TYR A 96 1.38 -4.24 6.46
C TYR A 96 0.27 -5.25 6.25
N LYS A 97 0.36 -6.38 6.97
CA LYS A 97 -0.79 -7.26 7.13
C LYS A 97 -1.69 -6.67 8.22
N GLU A 98 -2.98 -6.53 7.92
CA GLU A 98 -4.01 -6.23 8.94
C GLU A 98 -4.26 -7.46 9.83
#